data_AF-A0A6L5HS28-F1
#
_entry.id   AF-A0A6L5HS28-F1
#
_cell.length_a   1.000
_cell.length_b   1.000
_cell.length_c   1.000
_cell.angle_alpha   90.00
_cell.angle_beta   90.00
_cell.angle_gamma   90.00
#
_symmetry.space_group_name_H-M   'P 1'
#
loop_
_entity.id
_entity.type
_entity.pdbx_description
1 polymer ?
#
loop_
_entity_poly.entity_id
_entity_poly.type
_entity_poly.pdbx_seq_one_letter_code
_entity_poly.pdbx_strand_id
1 'polypeptide(L)'
;MSISGISEAAVEVFAAAERERFILNNPKSIALAERARANLYNGVPMHWMSDWSMPTPLFVQQAKGARFTDVDGHEYVDFCLGDTGSMFGHSPEPIARAMVEQAHRGLTTMLPGEDAVVCGELLAERFGLPYWQVTATATDANRYVVRWARAITQRKTLLVFDGCYHGTVDDVMVRNREGATVHRSGLVGQAYDLTRYSRSIPFNDVDALEAALAQGDVCALLCEPAMTNIGMVLPADGFMQKCRELTRRYGSLLIIDETHTISTGMGGCTRLWDLQPDFFVVGKPIAGGVPCAVFGFTQEVATGMQAVQQQNAEQSTGHGHSGMGTTLSANALAMHCMRANLQEVMTEQAYQHILPLAADLAQGLRGVFKQHGLHWSVTELGARCEFQFCAAPPKTGAQAEAAFHDSLQMALHLYLINRGILITPFHNMTLCCPSTSAADVERLIGELDQALSTLLALPGARVATHEV
;
A
#
# COMPACT_ATOMS: atom_id res chain seq x y z
N MET A 1 -12.42 6.14 -28.69
CA MET A 1 -12.33 4.80 -28.11
C MET A 1 -11.99 4.98 -26.64
N SER A 2 -12.47 4.13 -25.75
CA SER A 2 -12.23 4.22 -24.31
C SER A 2 -11.49 2.97 -23.87
N ILE A 3 -10.50 3.08 -22.99
CA ILE A 3 -9.79 1.90 -22.46
C ILE A 3 -10.76 0.93 -21.76
N SER A 4 -11.76 1.47 -21.04
CA SER A 4 -12.74 0.66 -20.32
C SER A 4 -13.93 0.20 -21.17
N GLY A 5 -14.08 0.71 -22.39
CA GLY A 5 -15.28 0.50 -23.21
C GLY A 5 -16.51 1.32 -22.78
N ILE A 6 -16.34 2.24 -21.82
CA ILE A 6 -17.38 3.15 -21.35
C ILE A 6 -17.11 4.58 -21.85
N SER A 7 -18.13 5.27 -22.35
CA SER A 7 -18.03 6.67 -22.81
C SER A 7 -17.93 7.66 -21.65
N GLU A 8 -17.10 8.70 -21.79
CA GLU A 8 -17.00 9.77 -20.79
C GLU A 8 -18.34 10.47 -20.53
N ALA A 9 -19.13 10.73 -21.57
CA ALA A 9 -20.44 11.39 -21.43
C ALA A 9 -21.40 10.61 -20.50
N ALA A 10 -21.42 9.27 -20.60
CA ALA A 10 -22.21 8.45 -19.69
C ALA A 10 -21.65 8.48 -18.26
N VAL A 11 -20.32 8.47 -18.10
CA VAL A 11 -19.66 8.62 -16.79
C VAL A 11 -20.03 9.95 -16.14
N GLU A 12 -20.00 11.05 -16.88
CA GLU A 12 -20.38 12.39 -16.37
C GLU A 12 -21.83 12.43 -15.89
N VAL A 13 -22.77 11.89 -16.66
CA VAL A 13 -24.20 11.83 -16.28
C VAL A 13 -24.38 10.98 -15.02
N PHE A 14 -23.75 9.80 -14.98
CA PHE A 14 -23.82 8.90 -13.83
C PHE A 14 -23.20 9.54 -12.58
N ALA A 15 -22.02 10.14 -12.70
CA ALA A 15 -21.33 10.82 -11.60
C ALA A 15 -22.11 12.04 -11.09
N ALA A 16 -22.73 12.82 -11.97
CA ALA A 16 -23.53 13.98 -11.58
C ALA A 16 -24.71 13.58 -10.68
N ALA A 17 -25.44 12.52 -11.05
CA ALA A 17 -26.54 11.99 -10.25
C ALA A 17 -26.08 11.50 -8.86
N GLU A 18 -24.93 10.82 -8.80
CA GLU A 18 -24.37 10.34 -7.53
C GLU A 18 -23.80 11.48 -6.66
N ARG A 19 -23.27 12.55 -7.25
CA ARG A 19 -22.86 13.76 -6.51
C ARG A 19 -24.06 14.47 -5.87
N GLU A 20 -25.16 14.61 -6.60
CA GLU A 20 -26.39 15.20 -6.07
C GLU A 20 -26.94 14.39 -4.89
N ARG A 21 -27.00 13.05 -5.05
CA ARG A 21 -27.37 12.11 -3.98
C ARG A 21 -26.49 12.27 -2.75
N PHE A 22 -25.17 12.35 -2.94
CA PHE A 22 -24.23 12.52 -1.84
C PHE A 22 -24.52 13.81 -1.07
N ILE A 23 -24.70 14.93 -1.79
CA ILE A 23 -24.93 16.24 -1.18
C ILE A 23 -26.23 16.24 -0.37
N LEU A 24 -27.30 15.64 -0.90
CA LEU A 24 -28.60 15.59 -0.23
C LEU A 24 -28.55 14.77 1.05
N ASN A 25 -27.79 13.68 1.07
CA ASN A 25 -27.81 12.71 2.17
C ASN A 25 -26.78 12.99 3.27
N ASN A 26 -25.74 13.81 3.02
CA ASN A 26 -24.63 14.00 3.97
C ASN A 26 -24.50 15.45 4.51
N PRO A 27 -25.57 16.09 5.00
CA PRO A 27 -25.54 17.50 5.39
C PRO A 27 -24.60 17.79 6.57
N LYS A 28 -24.41 16.85 7.52
CA LYS A 28 -23.52 17.07 8.67
C LYS A 28 -22.05 16.94 8.26
N SER A 29 -21.71 15.96 7.43
CA SER A 29 -20.36 15.83 6.88
C SER A 29 -19.97 17.08 6.07
N ILE A 30 -20.89 17.63 5.27
CA ILE A 30 -20.70 18.91 4.55
C ILE A 30 -20.42 20.05 5.54
N ALA A 31 -21.27 20.25 6.54
CA ALA A 31 -21.10 21.32 7.51
C ALA A 31 -19.77 21.21 8.29
N LEU A 32 -19.34 19.99 8.63
CA LEU A 32 -18.05 19.77 9.28
C LEU A 32 -16.87 20.07 8.36
N ALA A 33 -16.94 19.67 7.09
CA ALA A 33 -15.91 19.96 6.12
C ALA A 33 -15.76 21.47 5.88
N GLU A 34 -16.89 22.19 5.74
CA GLU A 34 -16.89 23.66 5.63
C GLU A 34 -16.24 24.32 6.85
N ARG A 35 -16.62 23.87 8.06
CA ARG A 35 -16.01 24.37 9.29
C ARG A 35 -14.52 24.03 9.38
N ALA A 36 -14.10 22.85 8.94
CA ALA A 36 -12.71 22.41 8.98
C ALA A 36 -11.81 23.27 8.07
N ARG A 37 -12.32 23.73 6.93
CA ARG A 37 -11.58 24.59 5.98
C ARG A 37 -11.08 25.90 6.59
N ALA A 38 -11.66 26.35 7.72
CA ALA A 38 -11.19 27.54 8.41
C ALA A 38 -9.79 27.37 9.03
N ASN A 39 -9.37 26.14 9.36
CA ASN A 39 -8.12 25.88 10.09
C ASN A 39 -7.28 24.73 9.51
N LEU A 40 -7.84 23.92 8.61
CA LEU A 40 -7.14 22.84 7.93
C LEU A 40 -7.11 23.14 6.43
N TYR A 41 -5.93 22.98 5.81
CA TYR A 41 -5.80 23.13 4.35
C TYR A 41 -6.72 22.12 3.65
N ASN A 42 -7.57 22.59 2.74
CA ASN A 42 -8.63 21.82 2.10
C ASN A 42 -9.63 21.13 3.07
N GLY A 43 -9.67 21.52 4.35
CA GLY A 43 -10.61 20.99 5.33
C GLY A 43 -10.24 19.61 5.90
N VAL A 44 -8.99 19.16 5.70
CA VAL A 44 -8.52 17.84 6.15
C VAL A 44 -7.14 17.90 6.82
N PRO A 45 -6.83 17.00 7.77
CA PRO A 45 -5.53 16.97 8.43
C PRO A 45 -4.42 16.36 7.55
N MET A 46 -4.78 15.58 6.54
CA MET A 46 -3.87 14.94 5.59
C MET A 46 -4.47 15.04 4.18
N HIS A 47 -3.72 15.57 3.23
CA HIS A 47 -4.24 16.00 1.93
C HIS A 47 -4.91 14.89 1.10
N TRP A 48 -4.49 13.63 1.19
CA TRP A 48 -5.15 12.53 0.48
C TRP A 48 -6.57 12.24 0.97
N MET A 49 -6.95 12.74 2.15
CA MET A 49 -8.35 12.67 2.60
C MET A 49 -9.27 13.54 1.74
N SER A 50 -8.73 14.40 0.87
CA SER A 50 -9.48 15.14 -0.15
C SER A 50 -9.51 14.44 -1.52
N ASP A 51 -8.76 13.35 -1.72
CA ASP A 51 -8.66 12.67 -3.02
C ASP A 51 -9.78 11.63 -3.23
N TRP A 52 -10.69 11.49 -2.28
CA TRP A 52 -11.85 10.60 -2.40
C TRP A 52 -12.84 11.09 -3.46
N SER A 53 -13.59 10.18 -4.05
CA SER A 53 -14.60 10.46 -5.09
C SER A 53 -15.76 11.36 -4.65
N MET A 54 -15.87 11.64 -3.36
CA MET A 54 -16.93 12.42 -2.75
C MET A 54 -16.74 13.91 -2.98
N PRO A 55 -17.81 14.70 -3.20
CA PRO A 55 -17.73 16.17 -3.26
C PRO A 55 -17.06 16.82 -2.05
N THR A 56 -17.15 16.16 -0.88
CA THR A 56 -16.50 16.57 0.35
C THR A 56 -16.18 15.33 1.20
N PRO A 57 -15.15 15.36 2.07
CA PRO A 57 -14.83 14.21 2.91
C PRO A 57 -16.01 13.80 3.82
N LEU A 58 -16.21 12.49 3.96
CA LEU A 58 -17.03 11.95 5.06
C LEU A 58 -16.33 12.16 6.39
N PHE A 59 -17.11 12.45 7.42
CA PHE A 59 -16.63 12.48 8.80
C PHE A 59 -17.06 11.20 9.50
N VAL A 60 -16.10 10.35 9.83
CA VAL A 60 -16.34 9.09 10.55
C VAL A 60 -16.65 9.39 12.01
N GLN A 61 -17.73 8.81 12.55
CA GLN A 61 -18.07 8.88 13.97
C GLN A 61 -17.41 7.74 14.76
N GLN A 62 -17.48 6.51 14.25
CA GLN A 62 -16.93 5.31 14.90
C GLN A 62 -16.68 4.19 13.90
N ALA A 63 -15.74 3.29 14.19
CA ALA A 63 -15.42 2.15 13.35
C ALA A 63 -15.05 0.91 14.18
N LYS A 64 -15.55 -0.28 13.78
CA LYS A 64 -15.25 -1.57 14.39
C LYS A 64 -15.35 -2.71 13.37
N GLY A 65 -14.38 -3.62 13.37
CA GLY A 65 -14.32 -4.73 12.43
C GLY A 65 -14.25 -4.23 10.98
N ALA A 66 -15.13 -4.74 10.11
CA ALA A 66 -15.22 -4.31 8.72
C ALA A 66 -16.23 -3.17 8.50
N ARG A 67 -16.62 -2.44 9.55
CA ARG A 67 -17.68 -1.43 9.48
C ARG A 67 -17.30 -0.11 10.12
N PHE A 68 -17.90 0.97 9.63
CA PHE A 68 -17.91 2.26 10.31
C PHE A 68 -19.25 2.97 10.12
N THR A 69 -19.53 3.91 11.02
CA THR A 69 -20.67 4.83 10.95
C THR A 69 -20.15 6.26 10.77
N ASP A 70 -20.72 7.01 9.84
CA ASP A 70 -20.42 8.44 9.68
C ASP A 70 -21.23 9.32 10.66
N VAL A 71 -20.97 10.63 10.66
CA VAL A 71 -21.70 11.60 11.49
C VAL A 71 -23.17 11.81 11.07
N ASP A 72 -23.51 11.46 9.84
CA ASP A 72 -24.86 11.53 9.27
C ASP A 72 -25.72 10.33 9.71
N GLY A 73 -25.09 9.24 10.14
CA GLY A 73 -25.71 8.03 10.69
C GLY A 73 -25.73 6.86 9.71
N HIS A 74 -25.04 6.96 8.57
CA HIS A 74 -24.95 5.87 7.61
C HIS A 74 -23.93 4.83 8.05
N GLU A 75 -24.25 3.56 7.84
CA GLU A 75 -23.34 2.45 8.08
C GLU A 75 -22.69 1.97 6.78
N TYR A 76 -21.39 1.73 6.85
CA TYR A 76 -20.57 1.31 5.73
C TYR A 76 -19.95 -0.06 5.99
N VAL A 77 -19.90 -0.89 4.96
CA VAL A 77 -18.95 -2.01 4.88
C VAL A 77 -17.67 -1.47 4.26
N ASP A 78 -16.55 -1.68 4.93
CA ASP A 78 -15.27 -1.10 4.56
C ASP A 78 -14.31 -2.17 4.01
N PHE A 79 -14.04 -2.08 2.71
CA PHE A 79 -13.02 -2.84 1.98
C PHE A 79 -11.78 -1.99 1.67
N CYS A 80 -11.74 -0.72 2.10
CA CYS A 80 -10.54 0.12 2.06
C CYS A 80 -9.65 -0.13 3.29
N LEU A 81 -10.30 -0.23 4.45
CA LEU A 81 -9.67 -0.52 5.75
C LEU A 81 -8.51 0.43 6.05
N GLY A 82 -8.78 1.74 5.93
CA GLY A 82 -7.78 2.78 6.15
C GLY A 82 -6.59 2.67 5.18
N ASP A 83 -6.87 2.36 3.91
CA ASP A 83 -5.87 2.08 2.88
C ASP A 83 -4.86 1.01 3.34
N THR A 84 -5.36 -0.15 3.80
CA THR A 84 -4.58 -1.26 4.39
C THR A 84 -4.02 -0.99 5.81
N GLY A 85 -4.10 0.24 6.34
CA GLY A 85 -3.66 0.54 7.71
C GLY A 85 -4.40 -0.26 8.79
N SER A 86 -5.70 -0.52 8.57
CA SER A 86 -6.56 -1.35 9.39
C SER A 86 -6.85 -2.70 8.72
N MET A 87 -5.87 -3.31 8.03
CA MET A 87 -6.06 -4.57 7.29
C MET A 87 -6.78 -5.68 8.09
N PHE A 88 -6.56 -5.76 9.39
CA PHE A 88 -7.20 -6.76 10.27
C PHE A 88 -8.50 -6.26 10.91
N GLY A 89 -9.12 -5.23 10.35
CA GLY A 89 -10.34 -4.60 10.84
C GLY A 89 -10.06 -3.42 11.77
N HIS A 90 -11.08 -2.57 11.93
CA HIS A 90 -11.05 -1.42 12.82
C HIS A 90 -11.16 -1.84 14.28
N SER A 91 -10.30 -1.28 15.12
CA SER A 91 -10.29 -1.50 16.58
C SER A 91 -10.33 -2.98 16.99
N PRO A 92 -9.37 -3.84 16.57
CA PRO A 92 -9.33 -5.22 17.06
C PRO A 92 -9.18 -5.24 18.59
N GLU A 93 -9.95 -6.11 19.25
CA GLU A 93 -10.01 -6.15 20.72
C GLU A 93 -8.64 -6.29 21.41
N PRO A 94 -7.71 -7.15 20.93
CA PRO A 94 -6.37 -7.24 21.53
C PRO A 94 -5.58 -5.92 21.46
N ILE A 95 -5.76 -5.14 20.39
CA ILE A 95 -5.08 -3.85 20.21
C ILE A 95 -5.68 -2.79 21.13
N ALA A 96 -7.01 -2.70 21.19
CA ALA A 96 -7.69 -1.76 22.09
C ALA A 96 -7.30 -2.02 23.55
N ARG A 97 -7.26 -3.29 23.96
CA ARG A 97 -6.77 -3.71 25.29
C ARG A 97 -5.31 -3.27 25.52
N ALA A 98 -4.41 -3.58 24.59
CA ALA A 98 -3.00 -3.20 24.67
C ALA A 98 -2.82 -1.68 24.82
N MET A 99 -3.57 -0.88 24.06
CA MET A 99 -3.53 0.57 24.17
C MET A 99 -3.91 1.06 25.58
N VAL A 100 -4.98 0.52 26.16
CA VAL A 100 -5.43 0.86 27.52
C VAL A 100 -4.39 0.46 28.56
N GLU A 101 -3.86 -0.77 28.47
CA GLU A 101 -2.84 -1.28 29.38
C GLU A 101 -1.58 -0.39 29.37
N GLN A 102 -1.08 -0.05 28.18
CA GLN A 102 0.12 0.77 28.06
C GLN A 102 -0.09 2.25 28.42
N ALA A 103 -1.31 2.78 28.23
CA ALA A 103 -1.64 4.15 28.62
C ALA A 103 -1.44 4.42 30.12
N HIS A 104 -1.60 3.39 30.96
CA HIS A 104 -1.36 3.48 32.41
C HIS A 104 0.11 3.26 32.82
N ARG A 105 0.99 2.92 31.87
CA ARG A 105 2.41 2.54 32.12
C ARG A 105 3.41 3.48 31.45
N GLY A 106 2.93 4.53 30.79
CA GLY A 106 3.72 5.51 30.05
C GLY A 106 3.85 5.17 28.57
N LEU A 107 3.72 6.18 27.70
CA LEU A 107 3.68 5.97 26.25
C LEU A 107 5.06 5.94 25.59
N THR A 108 6.00 6.71 26.14
CA THR A 108 7.37 6.81 25.62
C THR A 108 8.34 7.19 26.73
N THR A 109 9.53 6.59 26.71
CA THR A 109 10.61 6.83 27.69
C THR A 109 11.98 6.97 27.02
N MET A 110 12.06 6.85 25.69
CA MET A 110 13.34 6.69 24.96
C MET A 110 14.17 5.48 25.43
N LEU A 111 13.55 4.50 26.07
CA LEU A 111 14.19 3.30 26.60
C LEU A 111 13.37 2.07 26.19
N PRO A 112 14.02 0.92 25.92
CA PRO A 112 13.30 -0.30 25.59
C PRO A 112 12.57 -0.90 26.80
N GLY A 113 11.43 -1.53 26.54
CA GLY A 113 10.74 -2.43 27.47
C GLY A 113 10.83 -3.89 27.01
N GLU A 114 10.27 -4.82 27.80
CA GLU A 114 10.28 -6.27 27.51
C GLU A 114 9.63 -6.63 26.16
N ASP A 115 8.64 -5.84 25.72
CA ASP A 115 7.97 -6.04 24.42
C ASP A 115 8.94 -5.97 23.24
N ALA A 116 10.07 -5.25 23.38
CA ALA A 116 11.09 -5.19 22.33
C ALA A 116 11.75 -6.56 22.08
N VAL A 117 11.98 -7.34 23.14
CA VAL A 117 12.55 -8.68 23.02
C VAL A 117 11.55 -9.61 22.34
N VAL A 118 10.31 -9.65 22.86
CA VAL A 118 9.24 -10.51 22.33
C VAL A 118 8.92 -10.18 20.87
N CYS A 119 8.81 -8.90 20.53
CA CYS A 119 8.58 -8.51 19.14
C CYS A 119 9.74 -8.93 18.23
N GLY A 120 10.99 -8.76 18.67
CA GLY A 120 12.16 -9.18 17.89
C GLY A 120 12.14 -10.68 17.56
N GLU A 121 11.81 -11.52 18.55
CA GLU A 121 11.67 -12.96 18.38
C GLU A 121 10.54 -13.33 17.40
N LEU A 122 9.36 -12.74 17.57
CA LEU A 122 8.20 -12.98 16.70
C LEU A 122 8.44 -12.52 15.26
N LEU A 123 9.11 -11.37 15.06
CA LEU A 123 9.47 -10.88 13.74
C LEU A 123 10.48 -11.81 13.05
N ALA A 124 11.50 -12.27 13.79
CA ALA A 124 12.50 -13.19 13.27
C ALA A 124 11.89 -14.55 12.88
N GLU A 125 11.03 -15.11 13.73
CA GLU A 125 10.29 -16.33 13.43
C GLU A 125 9.40 -16.15 12.19
N ARG A 126 8.64 -15.05 12.13
CA ARG A 126 7.63 -14.82 11.10
C ARG A 126 8.23 -14.59 9.73
N PHE A 127 9.23 -13.73 9.63
CA PHE A 127 9.76 -13.26 8.35
C PHE A 127 11.14 -13.84 8.00
N GLY A 128 11.79 -14.54 8.92
CA GLY A 128 12.99 -15.33 8.63
C GLY A 128 14.30 -14.54 8.58
N LEU A 129 14.30 -13.30 9.07
CA LEU A 129 15.50 -12.49 9.20
C LEU A 129 15.91 -12.35 10.68
N PRO A 130 17.22 -12.36 10.99
CA PRO A 130 17.69 -12.41 12.38
C PRO A 130 17.62 -11.08 13.13
N TYR A 131 17.64 -9.94 12.42
CA TYR A 131 17.78 -8.62 13.04
C TYR A 131 16.70 -7.66 12.57
N TRP A 132 16.22 -6.82 13.49
CA TRP A 132 15.08 -5.93 13.27
C TRP A 132 15.29 -4.56 13.90
N GLN A 133 14.70 -3.55 13.28
CA GLN A 133 14.58 -2.19 13.79
C GLN A 133 13.17 -1.68 13.50
N VAL A 134 12.74 -0.69 14.29
CA VAL A 134 11.37 -0.17 14.29
C VAL A 134 11.39 1.31 13.94
N THR A 135 10.43 1.75 13.11
CA THR A 135 10.22 3.13 12.71
C THR A 135 8.75 3.52 12.92
N ALA A 136 8.42 4.81 12.82
CA ALA A 136 7.05 5.27 12.90
C ALA A 136 6.24 4.99 11.62
N THR A 137 6.90 4.85 10.45
CA THR A 137 6.25 4.66 9.14
C THR A 137 7.10 3.80 8.20
N ALA A 138 6.46 3.15 7.23
CA ALA A 138 7.16 2.41 6.16
C ALA A 138 8.06 3.34 5.33
N THR A 139 7.64 4.59 5.11
CA THR A 139 8.49 5.63 4.51
C THR A 139 9.82 5.73 5.26
N ASP A 140 9.80 5.84 6.59
CA ASP A 140 11.01 5.95 7.39
C ASP A 140 11.87 4.70 7.28
N ALA A 141 11.25 3.52 7.33
CA ALA A 141 11.94 2.26 7.14
C ALA A 141 12.67 2.23 5.79
N ASN A 142 11.97 2.54 4.69
CA ASN A 142 12.53 2.63 3.34
C ASN A 142 13.67 3.68 3.24
N ARG A 143 13.49 4.88 3.81
CA ARG A 143 14.56 5.89 3.85
C ARG A 143 15.81 5.39 4.57
N TYR A 144 15.65 4.64 5.66
CA TYR A 144 16.77 4.16 6.47
C TYR A 144 17.50 3.00 5.81
N VAL A 145 16.78 2.03 5.22
CA VAL A 145 17.42 0.92 4.50
C VAL A 145 18.15 1.41 3.24
N VAL A 146 17.63 2.43 2.53
CA VAL A 146 18.35 3.05 1.41
C VAL A 146 19.64 3.73 1.87
N ARG A 147 19.62 4.43 3.02
CA ARG A 147 20.83 5.01 3.62
C ARG A 147 21.86 3.94 3.98
N TRP A 148 21.43 2.85 4.61
CA TRP A 148 22.31 1.73 4.93
C TRP A 148 22.87 1.07 3.67
N ALA A 149 22.03 0.83 2.66
CA ALA A 149 22.48 0.25 1.39
C ALA A 149 23.57 1.11 0.73
N ARG A 150 23.40 2.43 0.69
CA ARG A 150 24.42 3.36 0.17
C ARG A 150 25.71 3.29 1.00
N ALA A 151 25.60 3.28 2.32
CA ALA A 151 26.77 3.25 3.20
C ALA A 151 27.53 1.91 3.14
N ILE A 152 26.82 0.79 3.06
CA ILE A 152 27.43 -0.55 3.00
C ILE A 152 28.11 -0.77 1.65
N THR A 153 27.44 -0.42 0.55
CA THR A 153 27.94 -0.68 -0.81
C THR A 153 28.86 0.41 -1.34
N GLN A 154 28.87 1.60 -0.71
CA GLN A 154 29.54 2.81 -1.21
C GLN A 154 29.06 3.25 -2.61
N ARG A 155 27.85 2.81 -3.00
CA ARG A 155 27.19 3.13 -4.27
C ARG A 155 26.04 4.11 -4.02
N LYS A 156 25.68 4.89 -5.04
CA LYS A 156 24.75 6.02 -4.87
C LYS A 156 23.38 5.77 -5.50
N THR A 157 23.33 5.01 -6.59
CA THR A 157 22.11 4.83 -7.40
C THR A 157 21.17 3.83 -6.74
N LEU A 158 19.91 4.21 -6.51
CA LEU A 158 18.83 3.31 -6.14
C LEU A 158 18.13 2.81 -7.42
N LEU A 159 17.93 1.50 -7.54
CA LEU A 159 17.12 0.92 -8.62
C LEU A 159 15.71 0.64 -8.12
N VAL A 160 14.71 1.05 -8.90
CA VAL A 160 13.28 0.82 -8.63
C VAL A 160 12.53 0.43 -9.91
N PHE A 161 11.32 -0.12 -9.74
CA PHE A 161 10.44 -0.42 -10.87
C PHE A 161 9.51 0.75 -11.22
N ASP A 162 9.23 0.94 -12.51
CA ASP A 162 8.35 2.01 -12.99
C ASP A 162 6.93 1.85 -12.45
N GLY A 163 6.45 2.87 -11.74
CA GLY A 163 5.15 2.87 -11.09
C GLY A 163 5.17 2.38 -9.63
N CYS A 164 6.35 2.12 -9.05
CA CYS A 164 6.45 1.76 -7.64
C CYS A 164 5.97 2.88 -6.70
N TYR A 165 5.66 2.51 -5.47
CA TYR A 165 5.46 3.45 -4.39
C TYR A 165 6.02 2.88 -3.09
N HIS A 166 6.92 3.63 -2.45
CA HIS A 166 7.60 3.22 -1.22
C HIS A 166 7.50 4.29 -0.13
N GLY A 167 6.38 5.04 -0.15
CA GLY A 167 6.19 6.21 0.69
C GLY A 167 6.81 7.47 0.11
N THR A 168 6.94 8.52 0.94
CA THR A 168 7.58 9.79 0.56
C THR A 168 9.11 9.68 0.66
N VAL A 169 9.68 8.72 -0.08
CA VAL A 169 11.12 8.55 -0.28
C VAL A 169 11.46 9.26 -1.59
N ASP A 170 12.19 10.37 -1.53
CA ASP A 170 12.51 11.17 -2.72
C ASP A 170 13.08 10.34 -3.88
N ASP A 171 13.99 9.39 -3.57
CA ASP A 171 14.67 8.54 -4.54
C ASP A 171 13.72 7.61 -5.35
N VAL A 172 12.49 7.39 -4.89
CA VAL A 172 11.51 6.56 -5.63
C VAL A 172 10.55 7.40 -6.48
N MET A 173 10.65 8.73 -6.42
CA MET A 173 9.80 9.66 -7.15
C MET A 173 10.27 9.86 -8.60
N VAL A 174 10.59 8.77 -9.27
CA VAL A 174 11.05 8.71 -10.67
C VAL A 174 10.15 7.78 -11.48
N ARG A 175 10.13 7.96 -12.80
CA ARG A 175 9.42 7.11 -13.76
C ARG A 175 10.36 6.68 -14.88
N ASN A 176 10.01 5.60 -15.57
CA ASN A 176 10.60 5.21 -16.83
C ASN A 176 9.73 5.72 -17.98
N ARG A 177 10.30 6.54 -18.85
CA ARG A 177 9.65 7.03 -20.08
C ARG A 177 10.59 6.80 -21.24
N GLU A 178 10.15 5.98 -22.18
CA GLU A 178 10.93 5.64 -23.39
C GLU A 178 12.36 5.12 -23.08
N GLY A 179 12.50 4.37 -21.97
CA GLY A 179 13.80 3.83 -21.53
C GLY A 179 14.68 4.81 -20.74
N ALA A 180 14.22 6.05 -20.52
CA ALA A 180 14.91 7.03 -19.71
C ALA A 180 14.26 7.17 -18.33
N THR A 181 15.09 7.31 -17.29
CA THR A 181 14.62 7.71 -15.96
C THR A 181 14.35 9.20 -15.94
N VAL A 182 13.11 9.58 -15.62
CA VAL A 182 12.65 10.96 -15.48
C VAL A 182 12.02 11.16 -14.10
N HIS A 183 11.82 12.40 -13.67
CA HIS A 183 11.05 12.65 -12.45
C HIS A 183 9.60 12.21 -12.63
N ARG A 184 8.96 11.77 -11.54
CA ARG A 184 7.51 11.61 -11.51
C ARG A 184 6.85 12.98 -11.73
N SER A 185 5.75 13.01 -12.49
CA SER A 185 4.98 14.23 -12.68
C SER A 185 4.31 14.68 -11.37
N GLY A 186 4.20 15.99 -11.17
CA GLY A 186 3.46 16.57 -10.03
C GLY A 186 4.24 16.66 -8.71
N LEU A 187 5.56 16.46 -8.72
CA LEU A 187 6.37 16.65 -7.51
C LEU A 187 6.42 18.12 -7.09
N VAL A 188 6.30 18.35 -5.78
CA VAL A 188 6.27 19.69 -5.18
C VAL A 188 7.59 19.94 -4.46
N GLY A 189 8.29 21.03 -4.82
CA GLY A 189 9.43 21.53 -4.06
C GLY A 189 10.71 20.70 -4.15
N GLN A 190 10.91 19.94 -5.23
CA GLN A 190 12.08 19.07 -5.40
C GLN A 190 13.40 19.88 -5.35
N ALA A 191 14.28 19.55 -4.41
CA ALA A 191 15.50 20.32 -4.15
C ALA A 191 16.69 19.96 -5.06
N TYR A 192 16.69 18.76 -5.63
CA TYR A 192 17.77 18.25 -6.50
C TYR A 192 17.23 17.28 -7.55
N ASP A 193 18.02 17.08 -8.59
CA ASP A 193 17.69 16.14 -9.66
C ASP A 193 17.81 14.69 -9.18
N LEU A 194 16.65 14.05 -8.99
CA LEU A 194 16.51 12.67 -8.53
C LEU A 194 17.14 11.64 -9.49
N THR A 195 17.17 11.94 -10.80
CA THR A 195 17.68 11.01 -11.83
C THR A 195 19.18 10.74 -11.69
N ARG A 196 19.90 11.58 -10.93
CA ARG A 196 21.32 11.40 -10.63
C ARG A 196 21.58 10.26 -9.64
N TYR A 197 20.59 9.89 -8.85
CA TYR A 197 20.73 8.94 -7.74
C TYR A 197 19.67 7.83 -7.77
N SER A 198 18.88 7.78 -8.83
CA SER A 198 17.77 6.85 -8.98
C SER A 198 17.68 6.38 -10.43
N ARG A 199 17.34 5.10 -10.61
CA ARG A 199 17.12 4.47 -11.92
C ARG A 199 15.78 3.74 -11.88
N SER A 200 14.92 4.01 -12.86
CA SER A 200 13.61 3.36 -13.01
C SER A 200 13.63 2.46 -14.24
N ILE A 201 13.20 1.21 -14.08
CA ILE A 201 13.08 0.22 -15.16
C ILE A 201 11.69 -0.43 -15.16
N PRO A 202 11.20 -1.01 -16.26
CA PRO A 202 9.94 -1.74 -16.25
C PRO A 202 9.96 -2.94 -15.29
N PHE A 203 8.86 -3.19 -14.58
CA PHE A 203 8.65 -4.45 -13.86
C PHE A 203 8.52 -5.61 -14.87
N ASN A 204 8.89 -6.83 -14.46
CA ASN A 204 8.93 -8.03 -15.33
C ASN A 204 9.88 -7.98 -16.54
N ASP A 205 10.80 -7.01 -16.60
CA ASP A 205 11.82 -6.91 -17.65
C ASP A 205 13.20 -7.31 -17.10
N VAL A 206 13.58 -8.57 -17.33
CA VAL A 206 14.85 -9.14 -16.84
C VAL A 206 16.05 -8.54 -17.56
N ASP A 207 15.93 -8.21 -18.84
CA ASP A 207 17.02 -7.65 -19.63
C ASP A 207 17.31 -6.21 -19.18
N ALA A 208 16.28 -5.40 -18.96
CA ALA A 208 16.43 -4.05 -18.40
C ALA A 208 17.01 -4.10 -16.98
N LEU A 209 16.60 -5.07 -16.17
CA LEU A 209 17.15 -5.29 -14.82
C LEU A 209 18.64 -5.64 -14.85
N GLU A 210 19.06 -6.57 -15.69
CA GLU A 210 20.47 -6.93 -15.84
C GLU A 210 21.28 -5.75 -16.36
N ALA A 211 20.81 -5.06 -17.41
CA ALA A 211 21.49 -3.89 -17.96
C ALA A 211 21.65 -2.75 -16.94
N ALA A 212 20.65 -2.54 -16.09
CA ALA A 212 20.69 -1.55 -15.02
C ALA A 212 21.70 -1.91 -13.93
N LEU A 213 21.77 -3.18 -13.51
CA LEU A 213 22.67 -3.63 -12.46
C LEU A 213 24.13 -3.78 -12.93
N ALA A 214 24.35 -4.15 -14.19
CA ALA A 214 25.66 -4.36 -14.79
C ALA A 214 26.56 -3.10 -14.80
N GLN A 215 25.98 -1.92 -14.62
CA GLN A 215 26.72 -0.66 -14.48
C GLN A 215 27.55 -0.60 -13.18
N GLY A 216 27.24 -1.43 -12.18
CA GLY A 216 28.03 -1.56 -10.95
C GLY A 216 27.89 -0.38 -9.97
N ASP A 217 26.97 0.56 -10.21
CA ASP A 217 26.77 1.78 -9.43
C ASP A 217 25.51 1.75 -8.54
N VAL A 218 24.75 0.65 -8.58
CA VAL A 218 23.49 0.46 -7.84
C VAL A 218 23.75 -0.04 -6.43
N CYS A 219 23.29 0.70 -5.42
CA CYS A 219 23.37 0.28 -4.02
C CYS A 219 22.35 -0.81 -3.68
N ALA A 220 21.12 -0.68 -4.18
CA ALA A 220 20.05 -1.63 -3.95
C ALA A 220 19.00 -1.60 -5.07
N LEU A 221 18.32 -2.73 -5.25
CA LEU A 221 16.98 -2.79 -5.83
C LEU A 221 15.96 -2.71 -4.69
N LEU A 222 15.13 -1.66 -4.70
CA LEU A 222 13.97 -1.54 -3.81
C LEU A 222 12.70 -1.86 -4.59
N CYS A 223 11.94 -2.84 -4.12
CA CYS A 223 10.73 -3.29 -4.82
C CYS A 223 9.69 -3.90 -3.89
N GLU A 224 8.42 -3.78 -4.30
CA GLU A 224 7.35 -4.66 -3.83
C GLU A 224 7.49 -6.02 -4.55
N PRO A 225 7.19 -7.17 -3.90
CA PRO A 225 7.17 -8.48 -4.57
C PRO A 225 6.20 -8.55 -5.75
N ALA A 226 5.08 -7.84 -5.63
CA ALA A 226 4.13 -7.54 -6.69
C ALA A 226 3.77 -6.07 -6.54
N MET A 227 3.67 -5.33 -7.65
CA MET A 227 3.32 -3.91 -7.57
C MET A 227 1.84 -3.77 -7.22
N THR A 228 1.51 -2.88 -6.27
CA THR A 228 0.13 -2.70 -5.81
C THR A 228 -0.31 -1.23 -5.74
N ASN A 229 0.51 -0.32 -6.28
CA ASN A 229 0.35 1.12 -6.18
C ASN A 229 0.19 1.83 -7.54
N ILE A 230 -0.05 1.06 -8.60
CA ILE A 230 -0.35 1.58 -9.94
C ILE A 230 -1.40 0.70 -10.63
N GLY A 231 -2.33 0.16 -9.86
CA GLY A 231 -2.94 -1.13 -10.18
C GLY A 231 -2.15 -2.28 -9.56
N MET A 232 -2.62 -3.51 -9.78
CA MET A 232 -1.87 -4.72 -9.42
C MET A 232 -1.12 -5.30 -10.61
N VAL A 233 0.18 -5.50 -10.44
CA VAL A 233 1.06 -6.17 -11.41
C VAL A 233 1.78 -7.31 -10.71
N LEU A 234 1.40 -8.55 -11.05
CA LEU A 234 2.04 -9.74 -10.49
C LEU A 234 3.40 -10.00 -11.17
N PRO A 235 4.38 -10.55 -10.44
CA PRO A 235 5.64 -10.97 -11.05
C PRO A 235 5.37 -12.12 -12.03
N ALA A 236 6.06 -12.09 -13.17
CA ALA A 236 6.14 -13.25 -14.06
C ALA A 236 6.88 -14.39 -13.35
N ASP A 237 6.59 -15.62 -13.76
CA ASP A 237 7.24 -16.81 -13.20
C ASP A 237 8.77 -16.67 -13.23
N GLY A 238 9.41 -16.84 -12.07
CA GLY A 238 10.86 -16.73 -11.93
C GLY A 238 11.43 -15.31 -11.86
N PHE A 239 10.61 -14.26 -12.03
CA PHE A 239 11.11 -12.87 -12.06
C PHE A 239 11.78 -12.47 -10.75
N MET A 240 11.16 -12.74 -9.61
CA MET A 240 11.74 -12.38 -8.30
C MET A 240 13.01 -13.17 -7.98
N GLN A 241 13.11 -14.42 -8.44
CA GLN A 241 14.33 -15.22 -8.35
C GLN A 241 15.45 -14.60 -9.20
N LYS A 242 15.13 -14.06 -10.38
CA LYS A 242 16.07 -13.29 -11.21
C LYS A 242 16.48 -11.98 -10.56
N CYS A 243 15.57 -11.25 -9.90
CA CYS A 243 15.93 -10.10 -9.07
C CYS A 243 16.98 -10.46 -8.02
N ARG A 244 16.78 -11.58 -7.30
CA ARG A 244 17.76 -12.03 -6.31
C ARG A 244 19.09 -12.44 -6.93
N GLU A 245 19.06 -13.22 -8.01
CA GLU A 245 20.25 -13.69 -8.70
C GLU A 245 21.12 -12.52 -9.18
N LEU A 246 20.50 -11.56 -9.88
CA LEU A 246 21.22 -10.44 -10.50
C LEU A 246 21.72 -9.43 -9.46
N THR A 247 20.94 -9.14 -8.41
CA THR A 247 21.41 -8.27 -7.32
C THR A 247 22.67 -8.84 -6.65
N ARG A 248 22.71 -10.16 -6.38
CA ARG A 248 23.93 -10.82 -5.87
C ARG A 248 25.08 -10.76 -6.87
N ARG A 249 24.82 -11.09 -8.13
CA ARG A 249 25.84 -11.10 -9.21
C ARG A 249 26.56 -9.76 -9.32
N TYR A 250 25.82 -8.65 -9.25
CA TYR A 250 26.37 -7.30 -9.41
C TYR A 250 26.68 -6.58 -8.09
N GLY A 251 26.49 -7.26 -6.94
CA GLY A 251 26.83 -6.72 -5.61
C GLY A 251 25.90 -5.61 -5.12
N SER A 252 24.64 -5.60 -5.56
CA SER A 252 23.58 -4.72 -5.05
C SER A 252 22.75 -5.45 -4.00
N LEU A 253 22.20 -4.71 -3.04
CA LEU A 253 21.28 -5.30 -2.05
C LEU A 253 19.86 -5.44 -2.64
N LEU A 254 19.10 -6.42 -2.15
CA LEU A 254 17.68 -6.60 -2.46
C LEU A 254 16.85 -6.16 -1.25
N ILE A 255 16.01 -5.15 -1.46
CA ILE A 255 15.07 -4.63 -0.46
C ILE A 255 13.66 -4.98 -0.92
N ILE A 256 12.97 -5.76 -0.10
CA ILE A 256 11.59 -6.18 -0.32
C ILE A 256 10.67 -5.39 0.61
N ASP A 257 9.80 -4.56 0.02
CA ASP A 257 8.76 -3.81 0.73
C ASP A 257 7.43 -4.56 0.64
N GLU A 258 7.00 -5.11 1.76
CA GLU A 258 5.77 -5.90 1.88
C GLU A 258 4.63 -5.13 2.53
N THR A 259 4.71 -3.80 2.59
CA THR A 259 3.69 -2.97 3.25
C THR A 259 2.26 -3.25 2.74
N HIS A 260 2.08 -3.66 1.48
CA HIS A 260 0.82 -4.16 0.95
C HIS A 260 0.76 -5.68 0.77
N THR A 261 1.84 -6.30 0.30
CA THR A 261 1.87 -7.74 -0.03
C THR A 261 1.86 -8.65 1.20
N ILE A 262 1.97 -8.07 2.41
CA ILE A 262 1.62 -8.74 3.67
C ILE A 262 0.18 -9.27 3.70
N SER A 263 -0.67 -8.81 2.78
CA SER A 263 -2.00 -9.37 2.50
C SER A 263 -2.02 -10.85 2.10
N THR A 264 -0.89 -11.44 1.70
CA THR A 264 -0.81 -12.83 1.21
C THR A 264 -0.77 -13.91 2.28
N GLY A 265 -0.32 -13.57 3.49
CA GLY A 265 -0.14 -14.55 4.55
C GLY A 265 0.66 -13.98 5.71
N MET A 266 0.74 -14.73 6.81
CA MET A 266 1.43 -14.30 8.02
C MET A 266 2.91 -13.95 7.76
N GLY A 267 3.55 -14.59 6.78
CA GLY A 267 4.92 -14.31 6.36
C GLY A 267 5.08 -13.47 5.10
N GLY A 268 3.98 -12.92 4.56
CA GLY A 268 3.96 -12.19 3.29
C GLY A 268 4.36 -13.04 2.07
N CYS A 269 4.58 -12.36 0.94
CA CYS A 269 5.10 -12.98 -0.27
C CYS A 269 6.49 -13.56 -0.06
N THR A 270 7.28 -13.01 0.86
CA THR A 270 8.64 -13.46 1.16
C THR A 270 8.65 -14.91 1.60
N ARG A 271 7.78 -15.29 2.56
CA ARG A 271 7.65 -16.70 2.94
C ARG A 271 6.94 -17.53 1.87
N LEU A 272 5.88 -16.99 1.27
CA LEU A 272 5.05 -17.73 0.31
C LEU A 272 5.81 -18.09 -0.98
N TRP A 273 6.72 -17.23 -1.44
CA TRP A 273 7.47 -17.36 -2.69
C TRP A 273 8.95 -17.65 -2.48
N ASP A 274 9.36 -17.96 -1.24
CA ASP A 274 10.75 -18.23 -0.85
C ASP A 274 11.72 -17.13 -1.32
N LEU A 275 11.34 -15.87 -1.07
CA LEU A 275 12.20 -14.73 -1.40
C LEU A 275 13.32 -14.61 -0.37
N GLN A 276 14.47 -14.14 -0.83
CA GLN A 276 15.70 -14.07 -0.03
C GLN A 276 16.22 -12.62 0.03
N PRO A 277 15.47 -11.67 0.62
CA PRO A 277 15.88 -10.27 0.72
C PRO A 277 17.12 -10.08 1.60
N ASP A 278 17.88 -9.02 1.32
CA ASP A 278 18.89 -8.51 2.26
C ASP A 278 18.23 -7.61 3.32
N PHE A 279 17.19 -6.87 2.91
CA PHE A 279 16.32 -6.09 3.76
C PHE A 279 14.85 -6.39 3.49
N PHE A 280 14.06 -6.49 4.55
CA PHE A 280 12.60 -6.60 4.50
C PHE A 280 11.98 -5.38 5.14
N VAL A 281 10.90 -4.83 4.58
CA VAL A 281 10.15 -3.70 5.15
C VAL A 281 8.67 -4.06 5.23
N VAL A 282 8.04 -3.75 6.37
CA VAL A 282 6.58 -3.78 6.50
C VAL A 282 6.11 -2.68 7.44
N GLY A 283 5.11 -1.91 7.02
CA GLY A 283 4.44 -0.92 7.86
C GLY A 283 2.98 -1.22 8.09
N LYS A 284 2.13 -0.21 7.84
CA LYS A 284 0.67 -0.25 7.83
C LYS A 284 0.07 -1.15 8.94
N PRO A 285 -0.29 -2.43 8.70
CA PRO A 285 -1.01 -3.20 9.71
C PRO A 285 -0.12 -3.79 10.83
N ILE A 286 1.20 -3.61 10.80
CA ILE A 286 2.14 -4.34 11.69
C ILE A 286 1.90 -4.09 13.19
N ALA A 287 1.32 -2.94 13.55
CA ALA A 287 0.92 -2.61 14.92
C ALA A 287 -0.59 -2.34 15.08
N GLY A 288 -1.42 -2.96 14.23
CA GLY A 288 -2.88 -2.95 14.40
C GLY A 288 -3.53 -1.56 14.25
N GLY A 289 -2.99 -0.71 13.36
CA GLY A 289 -3.49 0.64 13.10
C GLY A 289 -2.76 1.76 13.84
N VAL A 290 -1.84 1.43 14.76
CA VAL A 290 -0.93 2.42 15.37
C VAL A 290 0.23 2.72 14.40
N PRO A 291 0.65 3.99 14.21
CA PRO A 291 1.81 4.33 13.37
C PRO A 291 3.07 3.57 13.79
N CYS A 292 3.44 2.58 12.98
CA CYS A 292 4.58 1.72 13.20
C CYS A 292 4.98 1.07 11.87
N ALA A 293 6.28 0.84 11.71
CA ALA A 293 6.82 -0.04 10.69
C ALA A 293 8.09 -0.70 11.23
N VAL A 294 8.51 -1.77 10.57
CA VAL A 294 9.75 -2.45 10.88
C VAL A 294 10.56 -2.66 9.62
N PHE A 295 11.87 -2.71 9.78
CA PHE A 295 12.76 -3.27 8.78
C PHE A 295 13.63 -4.37 9.38
N GLY A 296 13.66 -5.52 8.70
CA GLY A 296 14.48 -6.67 9.03
C GLY A 296 15.68 -6.77 8.09
N PHE A 297 16.76 -7.39 8.55
CA PHE A 297 17.95 -7.56 7.72
C PHE A 297 18.79 -8.78 8.10
N THR A 298 19.60 -9.22 7.13
CA THR A 298 20.46 -10.40 7.29
C THR A 298 21.67 -10.13 8.18
N GLN A 299 22.37 -11.20 8.57
CA GLN A 299 23.62 -11.13 9.30
C GLN A 299 24.70 -10.36 8.52
N GLU A 300 24.78 -10.56 7.20
CA GLU A 300 25.75 -9.90 6.32
C GLU A 300 25.53 -8.39 6.32
N VAL A 301 24.28 -7.95 6.24
CA VAL A 301 23.91 -6.54 6.35
C VAL A 301 24.29 -5.99 7.72
N ALA A 302 24.00 -6.72 8.81
CA ALA A 302 24.37 -6.29 10.17
C ALA A 302 25.89 -6.09 10.32
N THR A 303 26.70 -7.00 9.77
CA THR A 303 28.16 -6.87 9.73
C THR A 303 28.58 -5.63 8.92
N GLY A 304 27.94 -5.38 7.77
CA GLY A 304 28.18 -4.16 6.99
C GLY A 304 27.86 -2.87 7.75
N MET A 305 26.72 -2.83 8.46
CA MET A 305 26.35 -1.69 9.30
C MET A 305 27.38 -1.42 10.40
N GLN A 306 27.87 -2.48 11.07
CA GLN A 306 28.90 -2.37 12.11
C GLN A 306 30.21 -1.80 11.54
N ALA A 307 30.66 -2.26 10.37
CA ALA A 307 31.85 -1.73 9.72
C ALA A 307 31.72 -0.23 9.38
N VAL A 308 30.57 0.19 8.84
CA VAL A 308 30.27 1.61 8.57
C VAL A 308 30.30 2.43 9.86
N GLN A 309 29.69 1.93 10.94
CA GLN A 309 29.67 2.63 12.22
C GLN A 309 31.06 2.79 12.83
N GLN A 310 31.91 1.76 12.74
CA GLN A 310 33.30 1.83 13.20
C GLN A 310 34.08 2.90 12.44
N GLN A 311 33.98 2.93 11.10
CA GLN A 311 34.62 3.95 10.27
C GLN A 311 34.14 5.37 10.60
N ASN A 312 32.84 5.55 10.85
CA ASN A 312 32.29 6.86 11.21
C ASN A 312 32.69 7.30 12.62
N ALA A 313 32.81 6.37 13.57
CA ALA A 313 33.24 6.67 14.94
C ALA A 313 34.70 7.16 14.99
N GLU A 314 35.56 6.67 14.09
CA GLU A 314 36.93 7.18 13.93
C GLU A 314 36.97 8.64 13.45
N GLN A 315 35.95 9.09 12.71
CA GLN A 315 35.87 10.41 12.10
C GLN A 315 34.99 11.41 12.87
N SER A 316 34.22 10.94 13.86
CA SER A 316 33.24 11.75 14.59
C SER A 316 33.61 11.86 16.06
N THR A 317 33.75 13.09 16.56
CA THR A 317 34.05 13.41 17.96
C THR A 317 32.82 13.90 18.75
N GLY A 318 31.60 13.72 18.20
CA GLY A 318 30.36 14.30 18.74
C GLY A 318 29.22 13.30 18.91
N HIS A 319 28.17 13.72 19.62
CA HIS A 319 26.98 12.91 19.86
C HIS A 319 26.08 12.77 18.60
N GLY A 320 25.86 11.52 18.18
CA GLY A 320 24.54 10.96 17.89
C GLY A 320 23.64 11.62 16.83
N HIS A 321 24.07 11.72 15.57
CA HIS A 321 23.14 11.99 14.47
C HIS A 321 23.49 11.15 13.23
N SER A 322 23.09 9.89 13.21
CA SER A 322 23.16 9.01 12.02
C SER A 322 22.27 9.49 10.85
N GLY A 323 21.51 10.57 11.06
CA GLY A 323 20.50 11.06 10.13
C GLY A 323 19.30 10.12 9.99
N MET A 324 19.14 9.20 10.94
CA MET A 324 18.05 8.22 11.04
C MET A 324 17.50 8.19 12.47
N GLY A 325 16.28 7.71 12.63
CA GLY A 325 15.52 7.70 13.87
C GLY A 325 14.60 8.92 14.00
N THR A 326 13.45 8.71 14.65
CA THR A 326 12.54 9.78 15.09
C THR A 326 12.18 9.54 16.55
N THR A 327 11.92 10.60 17.31
CA THR A 327 11.79 10.56 18.78
C THR A 327 10.71 9.60 19.29
N LEU A 328 9.68 9.33 18.48
CA LEU A 328 8.55 8.48 18.84
C LEU A 328 8.57 7.11 18.14
N SER A 329 9.56 6.83 17.28
CA SER A 329 9.75 5.48 16.75
C SER A 329 10.02 4.51 17.89
N ALA A 330 9.47 3.29 17.78
CA ALA A 330 9.64 2.24 18.78
C ALA A 330 9.21 2.63 20.21
N ASN A 331 8.27 3.59 20.36
CA ASN A 331 7.77 3.95 21.68
C ASN A 331 7.02 2.76 22.34
N ALA A 332 6.86 2.81 23.66
CA ALA A 332 6.29 1.71 24.42
C ALA A 332 4.86 1.36 23.96
N LEU A 333 4.06 2.36 23.56
CA LEU A 333 2.71 2.13 23.00
C LEU A 333 2.75 1.30 21.71
N ALA A 334 3.55 1.70 20.73
CA ALA A 334 3.66 1.03 19.45
C ALA A 334 4.22 -0.39 19.60
N MET A 335 5.22 -0.57 20.47
CA MET A 335 5.80 -1.89 20.76
C MET A 335 4.79 -2.83 21.41
N HIS A 336 4.02 -2.34 22.38
CA HIS A 336 3.01 -3.13 23.05
C HIS A 336 1.85 -3.50 22.12
N CYS A 337 1.40 -2.57 21.27
CA CYS A 337 0.39 -2.85 20.24
C CYS A 337 0.91 -3.82 19.17
N MET A 338 2.18 -3.69 18.75
CA MET A 338 2.81 -4.63 17.81
C MET A 338 2.88 -6.03 18.39
N ARG A 339 3.25 -6.19 19.67
CA ARG A 339 3.22 -7.49 20.35
C ARG A 339 1.83 -8.11 20.31
N ALA A 340 0.80 -7.38 20.74
CA ALA A 340 -0.58 -7.87 20.71
C ALA A 340 -1.02 -8.22 19.29
N ASN A 341 -0.65 -7.41 18.30
CA ASN A 341 -0.96 -7.66 16.89
C ASN A 341 -0.32 -8.95 16.38
N LEU A 342 0.98 -9.13 16.62
CA LEU A 342 1.72 -10.32 16.18
C LEU A 342 1.20 -11.58 16.90
N GLN A 343 0.84 -11.51 18.18
CA GLN A 343 0.42 -12.68 18.95
C GLN A 343 -1.05 -13.08 18.71
N GLU A 344 -1.94 -12.10 18.56
CA GLU A 344 -3.39 -12.35 18.70
C GLU A 344 -4.23 -11.94 17.49
N VAL A 345 -3.72 -11.08 16.60
CA VAL A 345 -4.51 -10.52 15.48
C VAL A 345 -4.02 -11.04 14.13
N MET A 346 -2.75 -10.79 13.81
CA MET A 346 -2.11 -11.24 12.57
C MET A 346 -1.66 -12.69 12.73
N THR A 347 -2.64 -13.59 12.79
CA THR A 347 -2.47 -15.03 13.02
C THR A 347 -2.80 -15.85 11.78
N GLU A 348 -2.33 -17.10 11.74
CA GLU A 348 -2.68 -18.05 10.68
C GLU A 348 -4.20 -18.22 10.53
N GLN A 349 -4.93 -18.30 11.65
CA GLN A 349 -6.39 -18.41 11.65
C GLN A 349 -7.07 -17.21 10.99
N ALA A 350 -6.55 -15.99 11.21
CA ALA A 350 -7.06 -14.79 10.55
C ALA A 350 -6.92 -14.91 9.03
N TYR A 351 -5.75 -15.31 8.52
CA TYR A 351 -5.56 -15.51 7.08
C TYR A 351 -6.42 -16.65 6.52
N GLN A 352 -6.55 -17.78 7.22
CA GLN A 352 -7.41 -18.90 6.81
C GLN A 352 -8.88 -18.49 6.63
N HIS A 353 -9.36 -17.50 7.40
CA HIS A 353 -10.69 -16.92 7.23
C HIS A 353 -10.76 -15.94 6.04
N ILE A 354 -9.78 -15.05 5.92
CA ILE A 354 -9.82 -13.93 4.96
C ILE A 354 -9.59 -14.40 3.52
N LEU A 355 -8.65 -15.32 3.30
CA LEU A 355 -8.19 -15.67 1.95
C LEU A 355 -9.31 -16.26 1.06
N PRO A 356 -10.17 -17.18 1.55
CA PRO A 356 -11.29 -17.66 0.74
C PRO A 356 -12.30 -16.57 0.37
N LEU A 357 -12.57 -15.62 1.28
CA LEU A 357 -13.50 -14.51 1.02
C LEU A 357 -12.98 -13.57 -0.07
N ALA A 358 -11.68 -13.28 -0.06
CA ALA A 358 -11.05 -12.50 -1.11
C ALA A 358 -11.11 -13.23 -2.46
N ALA A 359 -10.88 -14.55 -2.47
CA ALA A 359 -11.00 -15.37 -3.68
C ALA A 359 -12.42 -15.38 -4.25
N ASP A 360 -13.43 -15.53 -3.39
CA ASP A 360 -14.84 -15.45 -3.76
C ASP A 360 -15.19 -14.06 -4.32
N LEU A 361 -14.69 -12.99 -3.70
CA LEU A 361 -14.85 -11.63 -4.19
C LEU A 361 -14.25 -11.46 -5.60
N ALA A 362 -12.99 -11.86 -5.80
CA ALA A 362 -12.34 -11.77 -7.09
C ALA A 362 -13.10 -12.54 -8.17
N GLN A 363 -13.54 -13.77 -7.86
CA GLN A 363 -14.31 -14.60 -8.77
C GLN A 363 -15.68 -13.99 -9.10
N GLY A 364 -16.37 -13.42 -8.11
CA GLY A 364 -17.63 -12.71 -8.29
C GLY A 364 -17.49 -11.50 -9.21
N LEU A 365 -16.45 -10.67 -9.00
CA LEU A 365 -16.15 -9.52 -9.85
C LEU A 365 -15.88 -9.93 -11.30
N ARG A 366 -15.09 -10.99 -11.52
CA ARG A 366 -14.88 -11.56 -12.88
C ARG A 366 -16.21 -11.99 -13.52
N GLY A 367 -17.12 -12.57 -12.73
CA GLY A 367 -18.46 -12.95 -13.16
C GLY A 367 -19.30 -11.75 -13.63
N VAL A 368 -19.32 -10.67 -12.84
CA VAL A 368 -20.05 -9.44 -13.15
C VAL A 368 -19.56 -8.81 -14.45
N PHE A 369 -18.24 -8.65 -14.63
CA PHE A 369 -17.71 -8.04 -15.85
C PHE A 369 -18.00 -8.89 -17.09
N LYS A 370 -17.92 -10.22 -16.97
CA LYS A 370 -18.31 -11.14 -18.02
C LYS A 370 -19.80 -11.01 -18.38
N GLN A 371 -20.69 -10.94 -17.39
CA GLN A 371 -22.13 -10.76 -17.59
C GLN A 371 -22.45 -9.48 -18.36
N HIS A 372 -21.75 -8.39 -18.05
CA HIS A 372 -21.90 -7.10 -18.74
C HIS A 372 -21.13 -7.01 -20.07
N GLY A 373 -20.39 -8.04 -20.47
CA GLY A 373 -19.54 -8.00 -21.66
C GLY A 373 -18.47 -6.89 -21.59
N LEU A 374 -17.95 -6.63 -20.40
CA LEU A 374 -16.86 -5.68 -20.16
C LEU A 374 -15.53 -6.43 -20.13
N HIS A 375 -14.57 -5.93 -20.90
CA HIS A 375 -13.23 -6.51 -21.00
C HIS A 375 -12.33 -5.97 -19.88
N TRP A 376 -12.71 -6.25 -18.62
CA TRP A 376 -11.98 -5.84 -17.43
C TRP A 376 -11.40 -7.07 -16.72
N SER A 377 -10.18 -6.95 -16.20
CA SER A 377 -9.48 -8.02 -15.50
C SER A 377 -9.56 -7.83 -14.00
N VAL A 378 -9.46 -8.93 -13.24
CA VAL A 378 -9.36 -8.90 -11.78
C VAL A 378 -8.11 -9.67 -11.36
N THR A 379 -7.24 -8.98 -10.63
CA THR A 379 -6.05 -9.55 -10.02
C THR A 379 -6.32 -9.78 -8.53
N GLU A 380 -5.88 -10.92 -8.03
CA GLU A 380 -6.02 -11.33 -6.64
C GLU A 380 -4.64 -11.68 -6.09
N LEU A 381 -4.34 -11.20 -4.90
CA LEU A 381 -3.11 -11.49 -4.17
C LEU A 381 -3.44 -11.55 -2.68
N GLY A 382 -3.72 -12.76 -2.21
CA GLY A 382 -4.10 -12.98 -0.82
C GLY A 382 -5.44 -12.35 -0.48
N ALA A 383 -5.47 -11.59 0.62
CA ALA A 383 -6.64 -10.85 1.09
C ALA A 383 -7.06 -9.67 0.18
N ARG A 384 -6.20 -9.29 -0.78
CA ARG A 384 -6.36 -8.12 -1.64
C ARG A 384 -6.81 -8.54 -3.03
N CYS A 385 -7.81 -7.83 -3.56
CA CYS A 385 -8.24 -7.95 -4.94
C CYS A 385 -8.26 -6.57 -5.60
N GLU A 386 -8.09 -6.52 -6.90
CA GLU A 386 -8.13 -5.26 -7.65
C GLU A 386 -8.62 -5.52 -9.08
N PHE A 387 -9.60 -4.73 -9.54
CA PHE A 387 -10.06 -4.80 -10.91
C PHE A 387 -9.48 -3.68 -11.76
N GLN A 388 -9.22 -3.94 -13.04
CA GLN A 388 -8.54 -3.00 -13.93
C GLN A 388 -9.27 -2.95 -15.27
N PHE A 389 -9.31 -1.77 -15.89
CA PHE A 389 -10.08 -1.52 -17.11
C PHE A 389 -9.36 -1.99 -18.38
N CYS A 390 -8.83 -3.21 -18.35
CA CYS A 390 -8.14 -3.87 -19.45
C CYS A 390 -8.48 -5.36 -19.47
N ALA A 391 -8.41 -6.00 -20.63
CA ALA A 391 -8.89 -7.37 -20.82
C ALA A 391 -8.02 -8.42 -20.10
N ALA A 392 -6.72 -8.15 -20.00
CA ALA A 392 -5.75 -9.04 -19.38
C ALA A 392 -5.00 -8.28 -18.27
N PRO A 393 -4.66 -8.95 -17.15
CA PRO A 393 -3.85 -8.34 -16.11
C PRO A 393 -2.55 -7.75 -16.69
N PRO A 394 -2.20 -6.50 -16.35
CA PRO A 394 -1.00 -5.86 -16.86
C PRO A 394 0.26 -6.58 -16.36
N LYS A 395 1.29 -6.58 -17.19
CA LYS A 395 2.60 -7.17 -16.89
C LYS A 395 3.63 -6.16 -16.44
N THR A 396 3.39 -4.87 -16.67
CA THR A 396 4.29 -3.78 -16.29
C THR A 396 3.50 -2.61 -15.68
N GLY A 397 4.15 -1.75 -14.90
CA GLY A 397 3.52 -0.53 -14.38
C GLY A 397 2.99 0.39 -15.48
N ALA A 398 3.67 0.46 -16.63
CA ALA A 398 3.19 1.25 -17.78
C ALA A 398 1.90 0.69 -18.38
N GLN A 399 1.76 -0.63 -18.47
CA GLN A 399 0.50 -1.26 -18.92
C GLN A 399 -0.62 -1.05 -17.90
N ALA A 400 -0.29 -1.08 -16.61
CA ALA A 400 -1.26 -0.84 -15.54
C ALA A 400 -1.76 0.61 -15.52
N GLU A 401 -0.85 1.57 -15.67
CA GLU A 401 -1.17 3.00 -15.82
C GLU A 401 -2.00 3.28 -17.08
N ALA A 402 -1.66 2.64 -18.19
CA ALA A 402 -2.45 2.75 -19.41
C ALA A 402 -3.89 2.24 -19.23
N ALA A 403 -4.11 1.31 -18.30
CA ALA A 403 -5.44 0.76 -18.00
C ALA A 403 -6.31 1.68 -17.12
N PHE A 404 -5.85 2.88 -16.75
CA PHE A 404 -6.60 3.79 -15.89
C PHE A 404 -7.72 4.52 -16.64
N HIS A 405 -8.83 4.73 -15.94
CA HIS A 405 -9.96 5.54 -16.37
C HIS A 405 -10.51 6.27 -15.14
N ASP A 406 -9.83 7.34 -14.75
CA ASP A 406 -9.99 7.97 -13.43
C ASP A 406 -11.42 8.47 -13.16
N SER A 407 -12.06 9.07 -14.15
CA SER A 407 -13.45 9.56 -14.02
C SER A 407 -14.43 8.42 -13.72
N LEU A 408 -14.31 7.30 -14.44
CA LEU A 408 -15.11 6.09 -14.23
C LEU A 408 -14.83 5.47 -12.86
N GLN A 409 -13.56 5.37 -12.46
CA GLN A 409 -13.16 4.90 -11.12
C GLN A 409 -13.87 5.73 -10.05
N MET A 410 -13.72 7.07 -10.09
CA MET A 410 -14.34 7.97 -9.13
C MET A 410 -15.87 7.85 -9.13
N ALA A 411 -16.50 7.73 -10.30
CA ALA A 411 -17.94 7.59 -10.39
C ALA A 411 -18.46 6.29 -9.75
N LEU A 412 -17.79 5.16 -10.00
CA LEU A 412 -18.14 3.87 -9.38
C LEU A 412 -17.91 3.89 -7.87
N HIS A 413 -16.81 4.48 -7.40
CA HIS A 413 -16.52 4.60 -5.97
C HIS A 413 -17.59 5.43 -5.27
N LEU A 414 -17.99 6.57 -5.85
CA LEU A 414 -19.04 7.42 -5.29
C LEU A 414 -20.39 6.70 -5.23
N TYR A 415 -20.73 5.93 -6.27
CA TYR A 415 -21.93 5.10 -6.27
C TYR A 415 -21.94 4.11 -5.10
N LEU A 416 -20.82 3.41 -4.86
CA LEU A 416 -20.66 2.45 -3.76
C LEU A 416 -20.76 3.14 -2.39
N ILE A 417 -20.11 4.31 -2.24
CA ILE A 417 -20.16 5.11 -1.00
C ILE A 417 -21.59 5.51 -0.67
N ASN A 418 -22.34 6.01 -1.65
CA ASN A 418 -23.75 6.38 -1.49
C ASN A 418 -24.67 5.20 -1.10
N ARG A 419 -24.15 3.97 -1.20
CA ARG A 419 -24.84 2.71 -0.84
C ARG A 419 -24.14 1.98 0.30
N GLY A 420 -23.31 2.68 1.08
CA GLY A 420 -22.72 2.15 2.31
C GLY A 420 -21.60 1.14 2.07
N ILE A 421 -20.81 1.30 1.00
CA ILE A 421 -19.64 0.45 0.72
C ILE A 421 -18.43 1.35 0.41
N LEU A 422 -17.32 1.12 1.12
CA LEU A 422 -16.10 1.87 0.94
C LEU A 422 -15.01 0.99 0.31
N ILE A 423 -14.39 1.48 -0.78
CA ILE A 423 -13.16 0.93 -1.38
C ILE A 423 -12.11 2.05 -1.46
N THR A 424 -10.83 1.73 -1.67
CA THR A 424 -9.75 2.74 -1.61
C THR A 424 -9.93 3.82 -2.69
N PRO A 425 -9.64 5.10 -2.42
CA PRO A 425 -9.87 6.18 -3.40
C PRO A 425 -8.81 6.19 -4.52
N PHE A 426 -7.66 5.54 -4.32
CA PHE A 426 -6.53 5.67 -5.23
C PHE A 426 -6.61 4.69 -6.41
N HIS A 427 -7.22 3.53 -6.20
CA HIS A 427 -7.35 2.47 -7.20
C HIS A 427 -8.62 1.64 -6.99
N ASN A 428 -8.87 0.67 -7.87
CA ASN A 428 -10.02 -0.24 -7.77
C ASN A 428 -9.76 -1.44 -6.84
N MET A 429 -9.01 -1.22 -5.77
CA MET A 429 -8.67 -2.27 -4.81
C MET A 429 -9.75 -2.46 -3.75
N THR A 430 -9.89 -3.72 -3.35
CA THR A 430 -10.70 -4.18 -2.23
C THR A 430 -9.84 -5.07 -1.33
N LEU A 431 -10.06 -4.98 -0.02
CA LEU A 431 -9.36 -5.77 0.99
C LEU A 431 -10.37 -6.41 1.95
N CYS A 432 -10.23 -7.70 2.21
CA CYS A 432 -11.01 -8.40 3.23
C CYS A 432 -10.24 -8.44 4.56
N CYS A 433 -10.96 -8.46 5.69
CA CYS A 433 -10.41 -8.60 7.03
C CYS A 433 -11.13 -9.70 7.82
N PRO A 434 -10.67 -10.07 9.04
CA PRO A 434 -11.30 -11.13 9.85
C PRO A 434 -12.79 -10.91 10.15
N SER A 435 -13.26 -9.66 10.09
CA SER A 435 -14.66 -9.30 10.32
C SER A 435 -15.50 -9.20 9.05
N THR A 436 -14.90 -9.34 7.86
CA THR A 436 -15.63 -9.43 6.60
C THR A 436 -16.41 -10.74 6.56
N SER A 437 -17.67 -10.67 6.13
CA SER A 437 -18.54 -11.84 5.95
C SER A 437 -18.79 -12.15 4.47
N ALA A 438 -19.27 -13.36 4.17
CA ALA A 438 -19.72 -13.71 2.82
C ALA A 438 -20.84 -12.78 2.32
N ALA A 439 -21.76 -12.37 3.20
CA ALA A 439 -22.82 -11.41 2.86
C ALA A 439 -22.27 -10.02 2.48
N ASP A 440 -21.15 -9.60 3.10
CA ASP A 440 -20.48 -8.35 2.72
C ASP A 440 -19.87 -8.46 1.31
N VAL A 441 -19.24 -9.59 0.99
CA VAL A 441 -18.70 -9.89 -0.34
C VAL A 441 -19.82 -9.91 -1.40
N GLU A 442 -20.90 -10.63 -1.14
CA GLU A 442 -22.08 -10.67 -2.01
C GLU A 442 -22.68 -9.28 -2.23
N ARG A 443 -22.76 -8.45 -1.18
CA ARG A 443 -23.27 -7.08 -1.27
C ARG A 443 -22.39 -6.21 -2.18
N LEU A 444 -21.06 -6.27 -2.04
CA LEU A 444 -20.16 -5.52 -2.93
C LEU A 444 -20.31 -5.95 -4.39
N ILE A 445 -20.35 -7.26 -4.65
CA ILE A 445 -20.55 -7.80 -6.00
C ILE A 445 -21.89 -7.31 -6.58
N GLY A 446 -22.96 -7.42 -5.80
CA GLY A 446 -24.31 -7.03 -6.22
C GLY A 446 -24.47 -5.53 -6.46
N GLU A 447 -23.88 -4.68 -5.62
CA GLU A 447 -23.92 -3.23 -5.82
C GLU A 447 -23.09 -2.79 -7.02
N LEU A 448 -21.95 -3.44 -7.29
CA LEU A 448 -21.19 -3.15 -8.51
C LEU A 448 -21.93 -3.62 -9.77
N ASP A 449 -22.60 -4.76 -9.73
CA ASP A 449 -23.47 -5.24 -10.83
C ASP A 449 -24.60 -4.24 -11.14
N GLN A 450 -25.25 -3.71 -10.09
CA GLN A 450 -26.28 -2.67 -10.19
C GLN A 450 -25.71 -1.34 -10.74
N ALA A 451 -24.52 -0.94 -10.28
CA ALA A 451 -23.84 0.26 -10.76
C ALA A 451 -23.60 0.18 -12.28
N LEU A 452 -23.06 -0.94 -12.74
CA LEU A 452 -22.78 -1.17 -14.15
C LEU A 452 -24.05 -1.28 -14.98
N SER A 453 -25.08 -1.96 -14.47
CA SER A 453 -26.39 -2.01 -15.13
C SER A 453 -26.98 -0.62 -15.35
N THR A 454 -26.91 0.24 -14.33
CA THR A 454 -27.40 1.62 -14.39
C THR A 454 -26.59 2.46 -15.38
N LEU A 455 -25.26 2.37 -15.30
CA LEU A 455 -24.34 3.10 -16.17
C LEU A 455 -24.52 2.69 -17.64
N LEU A 456 -24.61 1.39 -17.92
CA LEU A 456 -24.73 0.84 -19.27
C LEU A 456 -26.12 1.06 -19.90
N ALA A 457 -27.15 1.35 -19.09
CA ALA A 457 -28.47 1.73 -19.57
C ALA A 457 -28.51 3.18 -20.11
N LEU A 458 -27.50 4.01 -19.82
CA LEU A 458 -27.43 5.37 -20.36
C LEU A 458 -27.21 5.33 -21.89
N PRO A 459 -27.90 6.19 -22.66
CA PRO A 459 -27.74 6.25 -24.11
C PRO A 459 -26.27 6.50 -24.50
N GLY A 460 -25.72 5.62 -25.36
CA GLY A 460 -24.35 5.73 -25.84
C GLY A 460 -23.26 5.33 -24.84
N ALA A 461 -23.62 4.71 -23.71
CA ALA A 461 -22.65 4.33 -22.68
C ALA A 461 -21.52 3.41 -23.19
N ARG A 462 -21.83 2.51 -24.13
CA ARG A 462 -20.84 1.60 -24.72
C ARG A 462 -20.13 2.26 -25.90
N VAL A 463 -18.80 2.21 -25.87
CA VAL A 463 -17.93 2.63 -26.98
C VAL A 463 -16.92 1.53 -27.28
N ALA A 464 -16.38 1.53 -28.50
CA ALA A 464 -15.30 0.61 -28.86
C ALA A 464 -14.11 0.79 -27.92
N THR A 465 -13.56 -0.34 -27.47
CA THR A 465 -12.35 -0.41 -26.66
C THR A 465 -11.13 -0.09 -27.52
N HIS A 466 -10.11 0.53 -26.94
CA HIS A 466 -8.78 0.47 -27.56
C HIS A 466 -8.29 -0.98 -27.46
N GLU A 467 -8.02 -1.63 -28.59
CA GLU A 467 -7.13 -2.80 -28.59
C GLU A 467 -5.74 -2.26 -28.21
N VAL A 468 -5.33 -2.49 -26.96
CA VAL A 468 -3.96 -2.19 -26.46
C VAL A 468 -3.21 -3.49 -26.33
#